data_AF-A0A9W7FRE8-F1
#
_entry.id   AF-A0A9W7FRE8-F1
#
_cell.length_a   1.000
_cell.length_b   1.000
_cell.length_c   1.000
_cell.angle_alpha   90.00
_cell.angle_beta   90.00
_cell.angle_gamma   90.00
#
_symmetry.space_group_name_H-M   'P 1'
#
loop_
_entity.id
_entity.type
_entity.pdbx_description
1 polymer ?
#
loop_
_entity_poly.entity_id
_entity_poly.type
_entity_poly.pdbx_seq_one_letter_code
_entity_poly.pdbx_strand_id
1 'polypeptide(L)' 'MLHPESRLPVQASLDCYSEILTKIEENGYDNLGKRAYLSKEEKLMTLPASWYRTQDISQFLPLWGEEKVIM' A
#
# COMPACT_ATOMS: atom_id res chain seq x y z
N MET A 1 -1.16 -17.77 10.99
CA MET A 1 -0.91 -16.38 11.37
C MET A 1 0.53 -16.02 11.01
N LEU A 2 0.75 -14.86 10.40
CA LEU A 2 2.10 -14.40 10.06
C LEU A 2 2.86 -13.99 11.33
N HIS A 3 4.17 -14.24 11.37
CA HIS A 3 5.02 -13.82 12.50
C HIS A 3 4.91 -12.30 12.70
N PRO A 4 4.83 -11.78 13.94
CA PRO A 4 4.62 -10.35 14.19
C PRO A 4 5.62 -9.44 13.46
N GLU A 5 6.89 -9.82 13.44
CA GLU A 5 7.96 -9.06 12.76
C GLU A 5 7.82 -9.07 11.22
N SER A 6 7.13 -10.07 10.66
CA SER A 6 6.93 -10.18 9.22
C SER A 6 5.72 -9.38 8.71
N ARG A 7 4.85 -8.88 9.61
CA ARG A 7 3.62 -8.17 9.21
C ARG A 7 3.93 -6.86 8.50
N LEU A 8 4.85 -6.08 9.04
CA LEU A 8 5.26 -4.78 8.48
C LEU A 8 5.86 -4.91 7.07
N PRO A 9 6.90 -5.72 6.83
CA PRO A 9 7.48 -5.81 5.48
C PRO A 9 6.50 -6.37 4.44
N VAL A 10 5.59 -7.25 4.84
CA VAL A 10 4.56 -7.78 3.95
C VAL A 10 3.51 -6.72 3.62
N GLN A 11 2.99 -6.01 4.61
CA GLN A 11 2.03 -4.92 4.39
C GLN A 11 2.66 -3.80 3.55
N ALA A 12 3.92 -3.43 3.82
CA ALA A 12 4.61 -2.38 3.07
C ALA A 12 4.79 -2.75 1.60
N SER A 13 5.06 -4.03 1.33
CA SER A 13 5.16 -4.54 -0.04
C SER A 13 3.82 -4.50 -0.76
N LEU A 14 2.72 -4.85 -0.06
CA LEU A 14 1.37 -4.78 -0.58
C LEU A 14 0.97 -3.34 -0.92
N ASP A 15 1.21 -2.41 -0.01
CA ASP A 15 0.85 -1.00 -0.20
C ASP A 15 1.65 -0.37 -1.35
N CYS A 16 2.96 -0.65 -1.42
CA CYS A 16 3.78 -0.20 -2.55
C CYS A 16 3.28 -0.74 -3.89
N TYR A 17 2.75 -1.97 -3.91
CA TYR A 17 2.22 -2.57 -5.12
C TYR A 17 0.87 -1.97 -5.50
N SER A 18 -0.02 -1.71 -4.54
CA SER A 18 -1.29 -1.03 -4.75
C SER A 18 -1.09 0.35 -5.40
N GLU A 19 -0.13 1.13 -4.92
CA GLU A 19 0.22 2.44 -5.52
C GLU A 19 0.69 2.31 -6.98
N ILE A 20 1.43 1.25 -7.31
CA ILE A 20 1.85 0.99 -8.70
C ILE A 20 0.62 0.68 -9.56
N LEU A 21 -0.35 -0.08 -9.05
CA LEU A 21 -1.60 -0.36 -9.77
C LEU A 21 -2.38 0.93 -10.06
N THR A 22 -2.55 1.80 -9.07
CA THR A 22 -3.19 3.11 -9.25
C THR A 22 -2.47 3.92 -10.34
N LYS A 23 -1.14 3.97 -10.32
CA LYS A 23 -0.38 4.69 -11.36
C LYS A 23 -0.52 4.09 -12.76
N ILE A 24 -0.74 2.77 -12.87
CA ILE A 24 -1.03 2.14 -14.16
C ILE A 24 -2.40 2.60 -14.67
N GLU A 25 -3.39 2.70 -13.79
CA GLU A 25 -4.72 3.22 -14.12
C GLU A 25 -4.66 4.69 -14.55
N GLU A 26 -3.91 5.52 -13.80
CA GLU A 26 -3.67 6.94 -14.14
C GLU A 26 -2.95 7.12 -15.48
N ASN A 27 -2.02 6.20 -15.81
CA ASN A 27 -1.33 6.19 -17.10
C ASN A 27 -2.21 5.69 -18.25
N GLY A 28 -3.49 5.37 -18.02
CA GLY A 28 -4.39 4.85 -19.04
C GLY A 28 -3.97 3.46 -19.54
N TYR A 29 -3.31 2.67 -18.70
CA TYR A 29 -2.79 1.34 -19.00
C TYR A 29 -1.72 1.29 -20.11
N ASP A 30 -1.10 2.43 -20.47
CA ASP A 30 0.01 2.48 -21.42
C ASP A 30 1.35 2.03 -20.79
N ASN A 31 1.48 0.73 -20.59
CA ASN A 31 2.70 0.13 -20.01
C ASN A 31 3.87 0.03 -21.01
N LEU A 32 3.62 0.23 -22.30
CA LEU A 32 4.62 0.11 -23.37
C LEU A 32 5.32 1.45 -23.63
N GLY A 33 4.59 2.57 -23.57
CA GLY A 33 5.12 3.92 -23.71
C GLY A 33 5.50 4.58 -22.39
N LYS A 34 4.80 4.26 -21.29
CA LYS A 34 4.97 4.91 -19.98
C LYS A 34 4.97 3.92 -18.83
N ARG A 35 6.15 3.48 -18.43
CA ARG A 35 6.27 2.57 -17.28
C ARG A 35 5.91 3.28 -15.98
N ALA A 36 4.97 2.70 -15.24
CA ALA A 36 4.62 3.14 -13.90
C ALA A 36 5.76 2.85 -12.92
N TYR A 37 6.19 3.87 -12.18
CA TYR A 37 7.19 3.75 -11.13
C TYR A 37 6.73 4.46 -9.86
N LEU A 38 7.04 3.86 -8.74
CA LEU A 38 6.97 4.50 -7.43
C LEU A 38 8.35 5.05 -7.10
N SER A 39 8.44 6.37 -6.90
CA SER A 39 9.67 7.03 -6.49
C SER A 39 10.09 6.60 -5.09
N LYS A 40 11.35 6.88 -4.72
CA LYS A 40 11.86 6.52 -3.38
C LYS A 40 11.12 7.29 -2.27
N GLU A 41 10.76 8.54 -2.53
CA GLU A 41 10.06 9.39 -1.57
C GLU A 41 8.65 8.86 -1.31
N GLU A 42 7.91 8.52 -2.37
CA GLU A 42 6.58 7.92 -2.25
C GLU A 42 6.63 6.61 -1.47
N LYS A 43 7.60 5.73 -1.75
CA LYS A 43 7.81 4.50 -0.97
C LYS A 43 8.03 4.75 0.52
N LEU A 44 8.81 5.77 0.87
CA LEU A 44 9.08 6.11 2.26
C LEU A 44 7.84 6.70 2.95
N MET A 45 7.05 7.50 2.23
CA MET A 45 5.79 8.05 2.72
C MET A 45 4.72 6.97 2.97
N THR A 46 4.80 5.83 2.28
CA THR A 46 3.90 4.69 2.51
C THR A 46 4.20 3.95 3.82
N LEU A 47 5.44 3.97 4.34
CA LEU A 47 5.84 3.16 5.49
C LEU A 47 5.09 3.47 6.80
N PRO A 48 4.86 4.74 7.21
CA PRO A 48 4.10 5.05 8.42
C PRO A 48 2.65 4.55 8.35
N ALA A 49 2.00 4.70 7.20
CA ALA A 49 0.63 4.22 6.98
C ALA A 49 0.59 2.68 7.04
N SER A 50 1.56 2.02 6.41
CA SER A 50 1.72 0.58 6.43
C SER A 50 1.91 0.02 7.85
N TRP A 51 2.76 0.67 8.64
CA TRP A 51 2.97 0.32 10.05
C TRP A 51 1.68 0.45 10.85
N TYR A 52 0.95 1.55 10.68
CA TYR A 52 -0.32 1.76 11.36
C TYR A 52 -1.32 0.64 11.03
N ARG A 53 -1.40 0.22 9.75
CA ARG A 53 -2.26 -0.90 9.32
C ARG A 53 -1.93 -2.23 10.02
N THR A 54 -0.67 -2.48 10.36
CA THR A 54 -0.28 -3.71 11.08
C THR A 54 -0.66 -3.74 12.55
N GLN A 55 -1.01 -2.58 13.13
CA GLN A 55 -1.45 -2.50 14.52
C GLN A 55 -2.92 -2.88 14.65
N ASP A 56 -3.28 -3.53 15.75
CA ASP A 56 -4.68 -3.90 16.03
C ASP A 56 -5.61 -2.66 16.08
N ILE A 57 -5.05 -1.48 16.33
CA ILE A 57 -5.75 -0.18 16.34
C ILE A 57 -6.36 0.14 14.97
N SER A 58 -5.74 -0.30 13.87
CA SER A 58 -6.26 -0.07 12.50
C SER A 58 -7.64 -0.70 12.28
N GLN A 59 -7.97 -1.75 13.03
CA GLN A 59 -9.28 -2.40 12.96
C GLN A 59 -10.40 -1.53 13.52
N PHE A 60 -10.07 -0.66 14.48
CA PHE A 60 -11.01 0.20 15.19
C PHE A 60 -11.01 1.63 14.65
N LEU A 61 -9.87 2.12 14.18
CA LEU A 61 -9.71 3.44 13.60
C LEU A 61 -9.02 3.33 12.24
N PRO A 62 -9.78 3.13 11.14
CA PRO A 62 -9.21 3.07 9.80
C PRO A 62 -8.64 4.42 9.38
N LEU A 63 -7.64 4.39 8.50
CA LEU A 63 -7.15 5.59 7.83
C LEU A 63 -8.24 6.10 6.86
N TRP A 64 -8.30 7.41 6.67
CA TRP A 64 -9.31 8.03 5.81
C TRP A 64 -9.21 7.48 4.38
N GLY A 65 -10.33 6.98 3.83
CA GLY A 65 -10.40 6.40 2.48
C GLY A 65 -10.23 4.88 2.42
N GLU A 66 -9.95 4.20 3.54
CA GLU A 66 -9.91 2.73 3.58
C GLU A 66 -11.28 2.15 3.90
N GLU A 67 -12.07 1.88 2.86
CA GLU A 67 -13.27 1.05 2.99
C GLU A 67 -12.82 -0.37 3.31
N LYS A 68 -13.28 -0.95 4.43
CA LYS A 68 -13.03 -2.36 4.71
C LYS A 68 -13.67 -3.16 3.57
N VAL A 69 -12.85 -3.79 2.73
CA VAL A 69 -13.31 -4.89 1.89
C VAL A 69 -13.60 -6.04 2.83
N ILE A 70 -14.82 -6.06 3.35
CA ILE A 70 -15.37 -7.15 4.14
C ILE A 70 -15.53 -8.31 3.16
N MET A 71 -14.64 -9.29 3.25
CA MET A 71 -14.84 -10.60 2.64
C MET A 71 -15.49 -11.52 3.67
#